data_AF-A0A1U7LM09-F1
#
_entry.id   AF-A0A1U7LM09-F1
#
_cell.length_a   1.000
_cell.length_b   1.000
_cell.length_c   1.000
_cell.angle_alpha   90.00
_cell.angle_beta   90.00
_cell.angle_gamma   90.00
#
_symmetry.space_group_name_H-M   'P 1'
#
loop_
_entity.id
_entity.type
_entity.pdbx_description
1 polymer ?
#
loop_
_entity_poly.entity_id
_entity_poly.type
_entity_poly.pdbx_seq_one_letter_code
_entity_poly.pdbx_strand_id
1 'polypeptide(L)'
;MTMLERASPYKEISRRRSSSLVMHQVVERADERLDQQSEPNWNSSWVNSKGAWAIHIVIIIALKILFNSVPWVSQEVGWTLTNLSYMAVGSYLMFHYVRGIPFEFNAGAFDDLVMWEQIDNEAQYTPTKKWLTFVPILL
;
A
#
# COMPACT_ATOMS: atom_id res chain seq x y z
N MET A 1 -61.66 33.73 -29.26
CA MET A 1 -61.02 34.00 -30.57
C MET A 1 -60.27 35.31 -30.40
N THR A 2 -58.96 35.35 -30.19
CA THR A 2 -57.87 34.65 -30.89
C THR A 2 -56.77 34.21 -29.92
N MET A 3 -56.26 32.99 -30.13
CA MET A 3 -55.02 32.50 -29.53
C MET A 3 -53.82 33.24 -30.14
N LEU A 4 -52.84 33.60 -29.32
CA LEU A 4 -51.44 33.71 -29.75
C LEU A 4 -50.54 33.15 -28.66
N GLU A 5 -50.30 31.85 -28.77
CA GLU A 5 -49.12 31.16 -28.28
C GLU A 5 -47.88 31.91 -28.76
N ARG A 6 -47.03 32.37 -27.83
CA ARG A 6 -45.70 32.87 -28.15
C ARG A 6 -44.67 32.04 -27.41
N ALA A 7 -44.25 30.96 -28.06
CA ALA A 7 -43.04 30.25 -27.71
C ALA A 7 -41.86 31.24 -27.70
N SER A 8 -41.15 31.34 -26.58
CA SER A 8 -39.86 32.01 -26.51
C SER A 8 -38.76 30.93 -26.55
N PRO A 9 -37.93 30.87 -27.60
CA PRO A 9 -36.89 29.88 -27.74
C PRO A 9 -35.61 30.44 -27.09
N TYR A 10 -35.58 30.50 -25.76
CA TYR A 10 -34.29 30.61 -25.09
C TYR A 10 -33.98 29.27 -24.46
N LYS A 11 -33.33 28.43 -25.27
CA LYS A 11 -32.54 27.32 -24.76
C LYS A 11 -31.54 27.95 -23.81
N GLU A 12 -31.78 27.83 -22.52
CA GLU A 12 -30.80 28.14 -21.50
C GLU A 12 -29.63 27.22 -21.80
N ILE A 13 -28.62 27.75 -22.51
CA ILE A 13 -27.33 27.12 -22.63
C ILE A 13 -26.79 27.23 -21.21
N SER A 14 -27.12 26.23 -20.40
CA SER A 14 -26.33 25.85 -19.24
C SER A 14 -24.90 25.86 -19.76
N ARG A 15 -24.16 26.90 -19.39
CA ARG A 15 -22.72 26.93 -19.55
C ARG A 15 -22.29 25.70 -18.80
N ARG A 16 -21.99 24.64 -19.56
CA ARG A 16 -21.36 23.42 -19.09
C ARG A 16 -20.16 23.92 -18.32
N ARG A 17 -20.29 24.03 -16.98
CA ARG A 17 -19.16 24.36 -16.11
C ARG A 17 -18.13 23.33 -16.54
N SER A 18 -17.00 23.80 -17.05
CA SER A 18 -15.85 22.95 -17.27
C SER A 18 -15.50 22.40 -15.89
N SER A 19 -16.12 21.27 -15.57
CA SER A 19 -16.02 20.61 -14.29
C SER A 19 -14.61 20.09 -14.26
N SER A 20 -13.79 20.80 -13.49
CA SER A 20 -12.40 20.45 -13.22
C SER A 20 -12.32 18.96 -12.88
N LEU A 21 -11.71 18.17 -13.78
CA LEU A 21 -11.38 16.77 -13.52
C LEU A 21 -10.37 16.62 -12.36
N VAL A 22 -9.79 17.73 -11.88
CA VAL A 22 -8.64 17.75 -10.98
C VAL A 22 -9.01 18.16 -9.54
N MET A 23 -10.21 18.71 -9.30
CA MET A 23 -10.57 19.19 -7.95
C MET A 23 -11.15 18.10 -7.04
N HIS A 24 -11.90 17.14 -7.57
CA HIS A 24 -12.57 16.13 -6.74
C HIS A 24 -11.57 15.15 -6.10
N GLN A 25 -10.57 14.70 -6.87
CA GLN A 25 -9.55 13.76 -6.41
C GLN A 25 -8.61 14.34 -5.33
N VAL A 26 -8.38 15.66 -5.33
CA VAL A 26 -7.51 16.31 -4.33
C VAL A 26 -8.22 16.46 -2.99
N VAL A 27 -9.54 16.70 -3.01
CA VAL A 27 -10.34 16.84 -1.79
C VAL A 27 -10.53 15.47 -1.12
N GLU A 28 -10.91 14.44 -1.86
CA GLU A 28 -11.07 13.08 -1.31
C GLU A 28 -9.77 12.57 -0.66
N ARG A 29 -8.62 12.75 -1.32
CA ARG A 29 -7.31 12.39 -0.74
C ARG A 29 -6.91 13.21 0.48
N ALA A 30 -7.39 14.45 0.60
CA ALA A 30 -7.09 15.27 1.76
C ALA A 30 -7.88 14.78 2.97
N ASP A 31 -9.15 14.45 2.77
CA ASP A 31 -10.03 13.91 3.80
C ASP A 31 -9.55 12.52 4.25
N GLU A 32 -9.21 11.63 3.32
CA GLU A 32 -8.60 10.31 3.62
C GLU A 32 -7.32 10.45 4.45
N ARG A 33 -6.45 11.42 4.13
CA ARG A 33 -5.22 11.66 4.90
C ARG A 33 -5.49 12.18 6.30
N LEU A 34 -6.53 13.00 6.47
CA LEU A 34 -6.95 13.44 7.80
C LEU A 34 -7.47 12.25 8.61
N ASP A 35 -8.25 11.37 7.99
CA ASP A 35 -8.75 10.15 8.61
C ASP A 35 -7.61 9.19 8.98
N GLN A 36 -6.62 9.01 8.10
CA GLN A 36 -5.40 8.22 8.38
C GLN A 36 -4.57 8.76 9.56
N GLN A 37 -4.59 10.09 9.76
CA GLN A 37 -3.84 10.74 10.84
C GLN A 37 -4.63 10.84 12.14
N SER A 38 -5.95 10.60 12.09
CA SER A 38 -6.81 10.69 13.27
C SER A 38 -6.50 9.61 14.30
N GLU A 39 -6.10 8.41 13.84
CA GLU A 39 -5.84 7.25 14.70
C GLU A 39 -4.55 6.51 14.29
N PRO A 40 -3.84 5.89 15.25
CA PRO A 40 -2.65 5.10 14.95
C PRO A 40 -3.00 3.83 14.15
N ASN A 41 -2.29 3.61 13.04
CA ASN A 41 -2.49 2.40 12.23
C ASN A 41 -1.81 1.18 12.87
N TRP A 42 -2.60 0.33 13.54
CA TRP A 42 -2.14 -0.93 14.13
C TRP A 42 -1.71 -1.99 13.10
N ASN A 43 -2.21 -1.90 11.87
CA ASN A 43 -1.85 -2.82 10.78
C ASN A 43 -0.39 -2.66 10.34
N SER A 44 0.19 -1.46 10.47
CA SER A 44 1.58 -1.17 10.06
C SER A 44 2.51 -0.86 11.23
N SER A 45 2.00 -0.37 12.36
CA SER A 45 2.85 0.08 13.49
C SER A 45 3.69 -1.02 14.13
N TRP A 46 3.25 -2.28 14.09
CA TRP A 46 4.02 -3.42 14.64
C TRP A 46 5.37 -3.63 13.92
N VAL A 47 5.49 -3.18 12.66
CA VAL A 47 6.71 -3.30 11.85
C VAL A 47 7.86 -2.43 12.40
N ASN A 48 7.54 -1.41 13.20
CA ASN A 48 8.54 -0.60 13.91
C ASN A 48 9.15 -1.31 15.14
N SER A 49 8.61 -2.46 15.55
CA SER A 49 9.15 -3.21 16.67
C SER A 49 10.44 -3.94 16.30
N LYS A 50 11.41 -3.98 17.22
CA LYS A 50 12.67 -4.73 17.02
C LYS A 50 12.44 -6.23 16.82
N GLY A 51 11.37 -6.77 17.40
CA GLY A 51 10.95 -8.16 17.21
C GLY A 51 10.51 -8.43 15.76
N ALA A 52 9.74 -7.50 15.19
CA ALA A 52 9.41 -7.55 13.76
C ALA A 52 10.65 -7.50 12.89
N TRP A 53 11.71 -6.80 13.28
CA TRP A 53 12.95 -6.83 12.50
C TRP A 53 13.67 -8.18 12.62
N ALA A 54 13.75 -8.72 13.84
CA ALA A 54 14.39 -10.01 14.06
C ALA A 54 13.73 -11.16 13.25
N ILE A 55 12.42 -11.10 13.00
CA ILE A 55 11.72 -12.18 12.30
C ILE A 55 12.21 -12.39 10.86
N HIS A 56 12.69 -11.34 10.16
CA HIS A 56 13.18 -11.53 8.79
C HIS A 56 14.47 -12.35 8.79
N ILE A 57 15.34 -12.15 9.78
CA ILE A 57 16.57 -12.96 9.95
C ILE A 57 16.18 -14.41 10.23
N VAL A 58 15.20 -14.63 11.12
CA VAL A 58 14.70 -15.98 11.44
C VAL A 58 14.12 -16.66 10.21
N ILE A 59 13.30 -15.97 9.41
CA ILE A 59 12.71 -16.50 8.17
C ILE A 59 13.80 -16.85 7.15
N ILE A 60 14.81 -15.99 6.96
CA ILE A 60 15.92 -16.25 6.03
C ILE A 60 16.68 -17.50 6.45
N ILE A 61 17.01 -17.63 7.74
CA ILE A 61 17.71 -18.83 8.27
C ILE A 61 16.83 -20.07 8.10
N ALA A 62 15.54 -19.98 8.41
CA ALA A 62 14.60 -21.09 8.27
C ALA A 62 14.47 -21.56 6.81
N LEU A 63 14.32 -20.62 5.86
CA LEU A 63 14.33 -20.91 4.43
C LEU A 63 15.64 -21.56 4.00
N LYS A 64 16.78 -21.06 4.49
CA LYS A 64 18.09 -21.63 4.15
C LYS A 64 18.25 -23.06 4.66
N ILE A 65 17.82 -23.35 5.89
CA ILE A 65 17.81 -24.71 6.45
C ILE A 65 16.88 -25.61 5.62
N LEU A 66 15.69 -25.11 5.26
CA LEU A 66 14.72 -25.85 4.47
C LEU A 66 15.30 -26.24 3.09
N PHE A 67 15.86 -25.29 2.33
CA PHE A 67 16.41 -25.60 1.02
C PHE A 67 17.67 -26.47 1.09
N ASN A 68 18.49 -26.32 2.14
CA ASN A 68 19.66 -27.18 2.33
C ASN A 68 19.30 -28.63 2.72
N SER A 69 18.08 -28.87 3.20
CA SER A 69 17.61 -30.24 3.50
C SER A 69 17.27 -31.05 2.24
N VAL A 70 17.23 -30.42 1.07
CA VAL A 70 16.89 -31.05 -0.21
C VAL A 70 18.15 -31.64 -0.85
N PRO A 71 18.25 -32.98 -1.04
CA PRO A 71 19.51 -33.64 -1.41
C PRO A 71 20.13 -33.22 -2.76
N TRP A 72 19.33 -32.74 -3.70
CA TRP A 72 19.77 -32.37 -5.05
C TRP A 72 19.91 -30.85 -5.26
N VAL A 73 19.78 -30.04 -4.19
CA VAL A 73 19.96 -28.59 -4.26
C VAL A 73 21.42 -28.26 -3.96
N SER A 74 22.10 -27.64 -4.93
CA SER A 74 23.45 -27.12 -4.70
C SER A 74 23.43 -25.93 -3.75
N GLN A 75 24.58 -25.58 -3.17
CA GLN A 75 24.66 -24.49 -2.20
C GLN A 75 24.25 -23.13 -2.80
N GLU A 76 24.61 -22.89 -4.05
CA GLU A 76 24.30 -21.67 -4.82
C GLU A 76 22.81 -21.60 -5.16
N VAL A 77 22.22 -22.73 -5.57
CA VAL A 77 20.78 -22.83 -5.84
C VAL A 77 20.00 -22.61 -4.54
N GLY A 78 20.46 -23.16 -3.41
CA GLY A 78 19.84 -22.95 -2.11
C GLY A 78 19.78 -21.47 -1.72
N TRP A 79 20.88 -20.72 -1.90
CA TRP A 79 20.89 -19.26 -1.67
C TRP A 79 19.95 -18.51 -2.61
N THR A 80 19.95 -18.87 -3.90
CA THR A 80 19.05 -18.27 -4.90
C THR A 80 17.58 -18.49 -4.54
N LEU A 81 17.22 -19.71 -4.11
CA LEU A 81 15.87 -20.05 -3.67
C LEU A 81 15.49 -19.33 -2.38
N THR A 82 16.42 -19.18 -1.42
CA THR A 82 16.20 -18.38 -0.21
C THR A 82 15.92 -16.92 -0.57
N ASN A 83 16.76 -16.30 -1.41
CA ASN A 83 16.57 -14.91 -1.84
C ASN A 83 15.24 -14.73 -2.58
N LEU A 84 14.95 -15.58 -3.58
CA LEU A 84 13.72 -15.49 -4.36
C LEU A 84 12.47 -15.70 -3.50
N SER A 85 12.48 -16.68 -2.60
CA SER A 85 11.33 -16.97 -1.73
C SER A 85 11.09 -15.86 -0.72
N TYR A 86 12.17 -15.35 -0.11
CA TYR A 86 12.10 -14.22 0.80
C TYR A 86 11.61 -12.96 0.07
N MET A 87 12.12 -12.68 -1.13
CA MET A 87 11.72 -11.52 -1.92
C MET A 87 10.27 -11.61 -2.40
N ALA A 88 9.88 -12.72 -3.02
CA ALA A 88 8.55 -12.86 -3.62
C ALA A 88 7.44 -12.95 -2.56
N VAL A 89 7.63 -13.79 -1.54
CA VAL A 89 6.58 -14.10 -0.55
C VAL A 89 6.72 -13.26 0.70
N GLY A 90 7.93 -13.15 1.25
CA GLY A 90 8.17 -12.43 2.50
C GLY A 90 8.11 -10.92 2.36
N SER A 91 8.79 -10.36 1.35
CA SER A 91 8.92 -8.91 1.18
C SER A 91 7.85 -8.36 0.24
N TYR A 92 7.80 -8.83 -1.00
CA TYR A 92 6.96 -8.24 -2.04
C TYR A 92 5.47 -8.43 -1.76
N LEU A 93 5.03 -9.66 -1.51
CA LEU A 93 3.61 -9.92 -1.25
C LEU A 93 3.13 -9.11 -0.03
N MET A 94 3.86 -9.20 1.09
CA MET A 94 3.46 -8.58 2.35
C MET A 94 3.48 -7.05 2.27
N PHE A 95 4.55 -6.43 1.77
CA PHE A 95 4.70 -4.97 1.83
C PHE A 95 4.21 -4.25 0.56
N HIS A 96 4.23 -4.89 -0.61
CA HIS A 96 3.94 -4.22 -1.88
C HIS A 96 2.70 -4.74 -2.61
N TYR A 97 2.09 -5.85 -2.15
CA TYR A 97 0.87 -6.38 -2.76
C TYR A 97 -0.34 -6.32 -1.83
N VAL A 98 -0.19 -6.68 -0.55
CA VAL A 98 -1.28 -6.61 0.44
C VAL A 98 -1.68 -5.14 0.66
N ARG A 99 -2.99 -4.87 0.49
CA ARG A 99 -3.62 -3.55 0.61
C ARG A 99 -4.70 -3.54 1.68
N GLY A 100 -5.03 -2.34 2.15
CA GLY A 100 -6.08 -2.14 3.14
C GLY A 100 -5.68 -2.57 4.55
N ILE A 101 -6.66 -2.57 5.44
CA ILE A 101 -6.53 -3.05 6.82
C ILE A 101 -7.62 -4.12 7.06
N PRO A 102 -7.38 -5.11 7.93
CA PRO A 102 -8.30 -6.24 8.10
C PRO A 102 -9.66 -5.87 8.70
N PHE A 103 -9.79 -4.68 9.29
CA PHE A 103 -11.02 -4.18 9.92
C PHE A 103 -11.24 -2.71 9.59
N GLU A 104 -12.48 -2.36 9.21
CA GLU A 104 -12.83 -1.04 8.70
C GLU A 104 -13.26 -0.09 9.84
N PHE A 105 -12.30 0.63 10.40
CA PHE A 105 -12.56 1.66 11.43
C PHE A 105 -12.32 3.10 10.94
N ASN A 106 -11.72 3.28 9.77
CA ASN A 106 -11.30 4.58 9.21
C ASN A 106 -12.01 4.91 7.89
N ALA A 107 -13.26 4.48 7.72
CA ALA A 107 -14.08 4.76 6.53
C ALA A 107 -13.38 4.44 5.17
N GLY A 108 -12.59 3.37 5.11
CA GLY A 108 -11.87 2.97 3.89
C GLY A 108 -10.60 3.77 3.59
N ALA A 109 -10.14 4.66 4.48
CA ALA A 109 -8.99 5.54 4.24
C ALA A 109 -7.65 4.82 3.92
N PHE A 110 -7.56 3.51 4.13
CA PHE A 110 -6.36 2.70 3.84
C PHE A 110 -6.54 1.73 2.67
N ASP A 111 -7.71 1.66 2.03
CA ASP A 111 -8.05 0.61 1.05
C ASP A 111 -7.15 0.63 -0.19
N ASP A 112 -6.73 1.82 -0.60
CA ASP A 112 -5.84 2.01 -1.74
C ASP A 112 -4.35 1.91 -1.39
N LEU A 113 -4.00 1.82 -0.11
CA LEU A 113 -2.61 1.80 0.35
C LEU A 113 -2.10 0.38 0.55
N VAL A 114 -0.94 0.08 -0.05
CA VAL A 114 -0.19 -1.13 0.29
C VAL A 114 0.45 -1.00 1.67
N MET A 115 0.75 -2.12 2.33
CA MET A 115 1.29 -2.06 3.69
C MET A 115 2.61 -1.26 3.78
N TRP A 116 3.43 -1.22 2.73
CA TRP A 116 4.61 -0.34 2.66
C TRP A 116 4.28 1.14 2.81
N GLU A 117 3.22 1.61 2.17
CA GLU A 117 2.77 3.00 2.20
C GLU A 117 2.19 3.33 3.58
N GLN A 118 1.48 2.38 4.17
CA GLN A 118 0.92 2.50 5.51
C GLN A 118 1.98 2.62 6.63
N ILE A 119 3.23 2.17 6.41
CA ILE A 119 4.31 2.31 7.38
C ILE A 119 4.72 3.78 7.49
N ASP A 120 4.76 4.27 8.73
CA ASP A 120 5.22 5.61 9.11
C ASP A 120 4.50 6.74 8.35
N ASN A 121 3.20 6.57 8.08
CA ASN A 121 2.36 7.55 7.38
C ASN A 121 2.98 7.98 6.04
N GLU A 122 3.31 7.02 5.19
CA GLU A 122 3.95 7.22 3.87
C GLU A 122 5.35 7.85 3.91
N ALA A 123 5.89 8.20 5.09
CA ALA A 123 7.20 8.82 5.22
C ALA A 123 8.29 7.90 4.64
N GLN A 124 9.16 8.47 3.81
CA GLN A 124 10.28 7.74 3.20
C GLN A 124 11.52 7.83 4.08
N TYR A 125 12.48 6.94 3.86
CA TYR A 125 13.79 6.94 4.55
C TYR A 125 13.73 6.82 6.09
N THR A 126 12.63 6.28 6.62
CA THR A 126 12.53 5.94 8.04
C THR A 126 13.45 4.77 8.39
N PRO A 127 13.83 4.58 9.67
CA PRO A 127 14.68 3.46 10.08
C PRO A 127 14.12 2.10 9.64
N THR A 128 12.81 1.90 9.78
CA THR A 128 12.11 0.67 9.40
C THR A 128 12.16 0.43 7.90
N LYS A 129 11.82 1.42 7.08
CA LYS A 129 11.88 1.27 5.62
C LYS A 129 13.30 1.04 5.13
N LYS A 130 14.29 1.76 5.69
CA LYS A 130 15.71 1.51 5.41
C LYS A 130 16.07 0.06 5.72
N TRP A 131 15.73 -0.41 6.91
CA TRP A 131 16.03 -1.76 7.34
C TRP A 131 15.38 -2.81 6.40
N LEU A 132 14.08 -2.69 6.12
CA LEU A 132 13.34 -3.59 5.21
C LEU A 132 13.93 -3.61 3.79
N THR A 133 14.43 -2.47 3.29
CA THR A 133 15.10 -2.41 1.98
C THR A 133 16.50 -3.02 2.03
N PHE A 134 17.25 -2.84 3.12
CA PHE A 134 18.63 -3.34 3.23
C PHE A 134 18.73 -4.85 3.41
N VAL A 135 17.81 -5.48 4.15
CA VAL A 135 17.85 -6.93 4.40
C VAL A 135 17.98 -7.76 3.11
N PRO A 136 17.13 -7.59 2.08
CA PRO A 136 17.25 -8.37 0.85
C PRO A 136 18.46 -7.99 0.00
N ILE A 137 18.98 -6.78 0.12
CA ILE A 137 20.19 -6.35 -0.62
C ILE A 137 21.44 -7.08 -0.08
N LEU A 138 21.44 -7.42 1.21
CA LEU A 138 22.53 -8.13 1.87
C LEU A 138 22.46 -9.65 1.75
N LEU A 139 21.33 -10.19 1.27
CA LEU A 139 21.06 -11.62 1.15
C LEU A 139 21.55 -12.19 -0.18
#